data_AF-A0A1M6C192-F1
#
_entry.id   AF-A0A1M6C192-F1
#
_cell.length_a   1.000
_cell.length_b   1.000
_cell.length_c   1.000
_cell.angle_alpha   90.00
_cell.angle_beta   90.00
_cell.angle_gamma   90.00
#
_symmetry.space_group_name_H-M   'P 1'
#
loop_
_entity.id
_entity.type
_entity.pdbx_description
1 polymer ?
#
loop_
_entity_poly.entity_id
_entity_poly.type
_entity_poly.pdbx_seq_one_letter_code
_entity_poly.pdbx_strand_id
1 'polypeptide(L)'
;MVFDSNISISVRCNKCGKSIIEDMSFFQMKNGKQVCIKCECGEVAAKVKSRDFKTFHVLIPCLICGKDHKFIYTWKSLPSEKVKILSCPSSFCDIAFIGGQEPIRNLTAKREKDMQELIEALSNM
;
A
#
# COMPACT_ATOMS: atom_id res chain seq x y z
N MET A 1 3.63 -5.58 27.03
CA MET A 1 4.42 -5.49 25.77
C MET A 1 3.48 -5.77 24.62
N VAL A 2 3.00 -4.72 23.96
CA VAL A 2 2.27 -4.86 22.69
C VAL A 2 3.32 -4.95 21.59
N PHE A 3 3.39 -6.08 20.91
CA PHE A 3 4.16 -6.17 19.67
C PHE A 3 3.34 -5.42 18.62
N ASP A 4 3.80 -4.25 18.18
CA ASP A 4 3.23 -3.50 17.05
C ASP A 4 3.36 -4.32 15.77
N SER A 5 2.44 -5.26 15.60
CA SER A 5 2.31 -6.12 14.43
C SER A 5 1.28 -5.52 13.45
N ASN A 6 1.09 -4.21 13.53
CA ASN A 6 0.20 -3.43 12.70
C ASN A 6 1.01 -2.84 11.56
N ILE A 7 0.57 -3.09 10.34
CA ILE A 7 1.11 -2.52 9.12
C ILE A 7 0.01 -1.75 8.42
N SER A 8 0.36 -0.74 7.66
CA SER A 8 -0.57 -0.06 6.78
C SER A 8 -0.14 -0.25 5.34
N ILE A 9 -1.12 -0.22 4.45
CA ILE A 9 -0.87 -0.16 3.02
C ILE A 9 -1.54 1.10 2.47
N SER A 10 -0.84 1.79 1.59
CA SER A 10 -1.39 2.85 0.75
C SER A 10 -1.40 2.33 -0.68
N VAL A 11 -2.56 2.25 -1.32
CA VAL A 11 -2.70 1.75 -2.70
C VAL A 11 -3.58 2.67 -3.52
N ARG A 12 -3.22 2.89 -4.78
CA ARG A 12 -4.08 3.63 -5.71
C ARG A 12 -5.12 2.71 -6.35
N CYS A 13 -6.37 3.15 -6.36
CA CYS A 13 -7.44 2.46 -7.05
C CYS A 13 -7.23 2.49 -8.56
N ASN A 14 -7.35 1.33 -9.20
CA ASN A 14 -7.30 1.19 -10.66
C ASN A 14 -8.50 1.78 -11.42
N LYS A 15 -9.57 2.17 -10.70
CA LYS A 15 -10.82 2.64 -11.30
C LYS A 15 -11.00 4.15 -11.17
N CYS A 16 -10.83 4.67 -9.97
CA CYS A 16 -11.01 6.11 -9.69
C CYS A 16 -9.68 6.86 -9.49
N GLY A 17 -8.55 6.17 -9.41
CA GLY A 17 -7.24 6.79 -9.18
C GLY A 17 -6.98 7.30 -7.76
N LYS A 18 -7.98 7.26 -6.86
CA LYS A 18 -7.82 7.69 -5.46
C LYS A 18 -6.83 6.79 -4.71
N SER A 19 -6.04 7.39 -3.85
CA SER A 19 -5.17 6.70 -2.88
C SER A 19 -6.01 6.25 -1.69
N ILE A 20 -5.91 4.98 -1.31
CA ILE A 20 -6.59 4.41 -0.15
C ILE A 20 -5.54 3.93 0.83
N ILE A 21 -5.67 4.34 2.08
CA ILE A 21 -4.82 3.87 3.17
C ILE A 21 -5.66 2.95 4.04
N GLU A 22 -5.23 1.70 4.18
CA GLU A 22 -5.87 0.73 5.06
C GLU A 22 -4.86 0.19 6.08
N ASP A 23 -5.33 0.08 7.32
CA ASP A 23 -4.59 -0.45 8.45
C ASP A 23 -4.88 -1.96 8.60
N MET A 24 -3.82 -2.75 8.75
CA MET A 24 -3.88 -4.20 8.82
C MET A 24 -3.03 -4.74 9.96
N SER A 25 -3.63 -5.59 10.78
CA SER A 25 -2.90 -6.28 11.85
C SER A 25 -2.51 -7.68 11.42
N PHE A 26 -1.33 -8.13 11.84
CA PHE A 26 -0.91 -9.53 11.75
C PHE A 26 -1.99 -10.51 12.24
N PHE A 27 -2.70 -10.14 13.30
CA PHE A 27 -3.80 -10.93 13.87
C PHE A 27 -4.98 -11.12 12.90
N GLN A 28 -5.33 -10.11 12.11
CA GLN A 28 -6.39 -10.23 11.11
C GLN A 28 -6.01 -11.26 10.03
N MET A 29 -4.72 -11.34 9.72
CA MET A 29 -4.12 -12.23 8.72
C MET A 29 -3.73 -13.61 9.26
N LYS A 30 -3.71 -13.79 10.59
CA LYS A 30 -3.30 -15.02 11.28
C LYS A 30 -4.12 -16.22 10.78
N ASN A 31 -5.44 -16.13 10.65
CA ASN A 31 -6.26 -17.29 10.25
C ASN A 31 -6.35 -17.58 8.73
N GLY A 32 -5.35 -17.20 7.92
CA GLY A 32 -5.42 -17.33 6.45
C GLY A 32 -6.52 -16.47 5.81
N LYS A 33 -7.04 -15.50 6.57
CA LYS A 33 -8.03 -14.54 6.09
C LYS A 33 -7.37 -13.65 5.04
N GLN A 34 -8.11 -13.42 3.97
CA GLN A 34 -7.77 -12.44 2.96
C GLN A 34 -8.37 -11.10 3.37
N VAL A 35 -7.53 -10.08 3.50
CA VAL A 35 -7.96 -8.70 3.65
C VAL A 35 -8.17 -8.12 2.25
N CYS A 36 -9.34 -7.58 1.98
CA CYS A 36 -9.64 -6.90 0.72
C CYS A 36 -9.76 -5.41 0.98
N ILE A 37 -8.86 -4.63 0.39
CA ILE A 37 -8.86 -3.18 0.45
C ILE A 37 -9.83 -2.68 -0.60
N LYS A 38 -10.97 -2.18 -0.14
CA LYS A 38 -12.01 -1.62 -1.00
C LYS A 38 -11.85 -0.13 -1.08
N CYS A 39 -11.97 0.41 -2.28
CA CYS A 39 -12.10 1.83 -2.48
C CYS A 39 -13.54 2.27 -2.17
N GLU A 40 -13.72 3.54 -1.83
CA GLU A 40 -15.04 4.19 -1.74
C GLU A 40 -15.85 4.08 -3.05
N CYS A 41 -15.19 3.88 -4.20
CA CYS A 41 -15.87 3.65 -5.48
C CYS A 41 -16.47 2.23 -5.63
N GLY A 42 -16.30 1.36 -4.62
CA GLY A 42 -16.77 -0.03 -4.62
C GLY A 42 -15.80 -1.04 -5.24
N GLU A 43 -14.74 -0.58 -5.90
CA GLU A 43 -13.73 -1.46 -6.51
C GLU A 43 -12.70 -1.95 -5.48
N VAL A 44 -12.17 -3.16 -5.68
CA VAL A 44 -11.11 -3.70 -4.83
C VAL A 44 -9.75 -3.20 -5.30
N ALA A 45 -9.18 -2.24 -4.57
CA ALA A 45 -7.88 -1.65 -4.91
C ALA A 45 -6.70 -2.57 -4.61
N ALA A 46 -6.81 -3.46 -3.62
CA ALA A 46 -5.81 -4.50 -3.35
C ALA A 46 -6.37 -5.66 -2.52
N LYS A 47 -5.71 -6.82 -2.58
CA LYS A 47 -6.02 -7.99 -1.78
C LYS A 47 -4.75 -8.48 -1.10
N VAL A 48 -4.78 -8.62 0.22
CA VAL A 48 -3.67 -9.15 1.00
C VAL A 48 -4.07 -10.49 1.59
N LYS A 49 -3.31 -11.53 1.30
CA LYS A 49 -3.56 -12.89 1.79
C LYS A 49 -2.32 -13.43 2.49
N SER A 50 -2.47 -13.81 3.76
CA SER A 50 -1.43 -14.55 4.49
C SER A 50 -1.47 -16.02 4.12
N ARG A 51 -0.30 -16.63 3.90
CA ARG A 51 -0.19 -18.06 3.55
C ARG A 51 0.25 -18.91 4.74
N ASP A 52 1.35 -18.52 5.38
CA ASP A 52 2.04 -19.37 6.37
C ASP A 52 2.42 -18.59 7.65
N PHE A 53 1.71 -17.50 7.96
CA PHE A 53 2.02 -16.56 9.06
C PHE A 53 3.40 -15.87 8.96
N LYS A 54 4.30 -16.39 8.13
CA LYS A 54 5.62 -15.83 7.86
C LYS A 54 5.59 -14.94 6.62
N THR A 55 4.84 -15.37 5.60
CA THR A 55 4.70 -14.69 4.31
C THR A 55 3.27 -14.29 4.05
N PHE A 56 3.12 -13.16 3.37
CA PHE A 56 1.85 -12.68 2.85
C PHE A 56 2.01 -12.25 1.39
N HIS A 57 0.94 -12.41 0.64
CA HIS A 57 0.85 -12.05 -0.77
C HIS A 57 -0.05 -10.83 -0.91
N VAL A 58 0.45 -9.81 -1.60
CA VAL A 58 -0.26 -8.58 -1.91
C VAL A 58 -0.57 -8.61 -3.40
N LEU A 59 -1.86 -8.65 -3.75
CA LEU A 59 -2.34 -8.58 -5.13
C LEU A 59 -2.93 -7.20 -5.37
N ILE A 60 -2.39 -6.47 -6.35
CA ILE A 60 -2.81 -5.12 -6.69
C ILE A 60 -3.12 -5.08 -8.19
N PRO A 61 -4.37 -4.84 -8.60
CA PRO A 61 -4.68 -4.54 -9.98
C PRO A 61 -4.06 -3.19 -10.38
N CYS A 62 -3.18 -3.20 -11.38
CA CYS A 62 -2.45 -2.01 -11.79
C CYS A 62 -3.28 -1.14 -12.72
N LEU A 63 -3.47 0.14 -12.37
CA LEU A 63 -4.04 1.15 -13.27
C LEU A 63 -3.16 1.37 -14.52
N ILE A 64 -1.84 1.27 -14.36
CA ILE A 64 -0.87 1.79 -15.33
C ILE A 64 -0.66 0.80 -16.47
N CYS A 65 -0.46 -0.48 -16.15
CA CYS A 65 -0.26 -1.53 -17.15
C CYS A 65 -1.50 -2.39 -17.41
N GLY A 66 -2.57 -2.19 -16.62
CA GLY A 66 -3.82 -2.96 -16.71
C GLY A 66 -3.71 -4.42 -16.26
N LYS A 67 -2.60 -4.84 -15.65
CA LYS A 67 -2.36 -6.21 -15.16
C LYS A 67 -2.38 -6.28 -13.65
N ASP A 68 -2.68 -7.46 -13.10
CA ASP A 68 -2.56 -7.72 -11.67
C ASP A 68 -1.11 -7.97 -11.26
N HIS A 69 -0.61 -7.19 -10.29
CA HIS A 69 0.70 -7.39 -9.69
C HIS A 69 0.59 -8.15 -8.39
N LYS A 70 1.40 -9.20 -8.26
CA LYS A 70 1.50 -10.00 -7.05
C LYS A 70 2.87 -9.81 -6.42
N PHE A 71 2.88 -9.29 -5.20
CA PHE A 71 4.08 -9.12 -4.40
C PHE A 71 4.07 -10.08 -3.22
N ILE A 72 5.23 -10.64 -2.89
CA ILE A 72 5.38 -11.61 -1.82
C ILE A 72 6.38 -11.03 -0.82
N TYR A 73 5.93 -10.83 0.41
CA TYR A 73 6.75 -10.29 1.48
C TYR A 73 6.68 -11.18 2.72
N THR A 74 7.70 -11.04 3.57
CA THR A 74 7.69 -11.66 4.89
C THR A 74 7.41 -10.61 5.96
N TRP A 75 6.74 -10.99 7.03
CA TRP A 75 6.52 -10.10 8.17
C TRP A 75 7.82 -9.58 8.77
N LYS A 76 8.88 -10.41 8.78
CA LYS A 76 10.23 -9.99 9.19
C LYS A 76 10.84 -8.92 8.29
N SER A 77 10.47 -8.90 7.01
CA SER A 77 10.97 -7.91 6.04
C SER A 77 10.23 -6.57 6.09
N LEU A 78 9.15 -6.48 6.87
CA LEU A 78 8.31 -5.30 7.03
C LEU A 78 8.36 -4.79 8.49
N PRO A 79 9.48 -4.18 8.93
CA PRO A 79 9.51 -3.49 10.22
C PRO A 79 8.52 -2.32 10.24
N SER A 80 7.92 -2.06 11.40
CA SER A 80 7.00 -0.93 11.61
C SER A 80 7.65 0.44 11.38
N GLU A 81 8.98 0.52 11.46
CA GLU A 81 9.74 1.75 11.16
C GLU A 81 10.11 1.92 9.68
N LYS A 82 9.79 0.94 8.82
CA LYS A 82 10.15 0.97 7.40
C LYS A 82 8.93 0.98 6.50
N VAL A 83 9.12 1.57 5.32
CA VAL A 83 8.17 1.52 4.22
C VAL A 83 8.82 0.84 3.03
N LYS A 84 8.05 -0.05 2.41
CA LYS A 84 8.37 -0.69 1.14
C LYS A 84 7.48 -0.08 0.07
N ILE A 85 8.13 0.34 -1.01
CA ILE A 85 7.45 0.87 -2.19
C ILE A 85 7.20 -0.31 -3.14
N LEU A 86 5.96 -0.46 -3.57
CA LEU A 86 5.54 -1.42 -4.58
C LEU A 86 5.40 -0.66 -5.88
N SER A 87 6.31 -0.93 -6.80
CA SER A 87 6.33 -0.32 -8.13
C SER A 87 5.92 -1.34 -9.18
N CYS A 88 5.25 -0.87 -10.23
CA CYS A 88 4.88 -1.68 -11.39
C CYS A 88 6.15 -2.16 -12.10
N PRO A 89 6.42 -3.47 -12.25
CA PRO A 89 7.58 -3.97 -12.98
C PRO A 89 7.59 -3.61 -14.48
N SER A 90 6.44 -3.26 -15.05
CA SER A 90 6.34 -2.88 -16.47
C SER A 90 6.58 -1.39 -16.72
N SER A 91 6.16 -0.53 -15.79
CA SER A 91 6.18 0.93 -15.95
C SER A 91 7.13 1.64 -14.98
N PHE A 92 7.68 0.91 -14.01
CA PHE A 92 8.51 1.40 -12.91
C PHE A 92 7.87 2.49 -12.04
N CYS A 93 6.57 2.74 -12.21
CA CYS A 93 5.82 3.69 -11.41
C CYS A 93 5.39 3.08 -10.07
N ASP A 94 5.42 3.90 -9.03
CA ASP A 94 4.95 3.52 -7.70
C ASP A 94 3.42 3.40 -7.68
N ILE A 95 2.91 2.22 -7.34
CA ILE A 95 1.47 1.91 -7.34
C ILE A 95 0.92 1.68 -5.94
N ALA A 96 1.77 1.27 -4.99
CA ALA A 96 1.41 1.11 -3.59
C ALA A 96 2.61 1.24 -2.66
N PHE A 97 2.33 1.41 -1.37
CA PHE A 97 3.30 1.50 -0.30
C PHE A 97 2.82 0.60 0.85
N ILE A 98 3.72 -0.15 1.47
CA ILE A 98 3.38 -1.01 2.61
C ILE A 98 4.45 -0.90 3.70
N GLY A 99 4.06 -0.80 4.96
CA GLY A 99 5.00 -0.55 6.05
C GLY A 99 4.28 -0.35 7.37
N GLY A 100 4.95 0.22 8.37
CA GLY A 100 4.24 0.59 9.59
C GLY A 100 3.28 1.76 9.39
N GLN A 101 2.38 1.94 10.36
CA GLN A 101 1.28 2.88 10.22
C GLN A 101 1.72 4.34 10.14
N GLU A 102 2.56 4.76 11.08
CA GLU A 102 3.09 6.12 11.11
C GLU A 102 3.89 6.48 9.86
N PRO A 103 4.88 5.68 9.41
CA PRO A 103 5.67 6.07 8.25
C PRO A 103 4.88 5.99 6.95
N ILE A 104 3.85 5.13 6.80
CA ILE A 104 2.95 5.14 5.64
C ILE A 104 2.11 6.41 5.58
N ARG A 105 1.52 6.80 6.72
CA ARG A 105 0.72 8.03 6.81
C ARG A 105 1.58 9.27 6.55
N ASN A 106 2.76 9.33 7.16
CA ASN A 106 3.70 10.43 6.96
C ASN A 106 4.22 10.47 5.51
N LEU A 107 4.61 9.33 4.93
CA LEU A 107 5.05 9.28 3.53
C LEU A 107 3.95 9.71 2.56
N THR A 108 2.71 9.27 2.77
CA THR A 108 1.59 9.65 1.90
C THR A 108 1.30 11.15 2.00
N ALA A 109 1.22 11.71 3.21
CA ALA A 109 1.01 13.13 3.43
C ALA A 109 2.17 13.98 2.88
N LYS A 110 3.42 13.53 3.08
CA LYS A 110 4.61 14.20 2.54
C LYS A 110 4.59 14.19 1.01
N ARG A 111 4.26 13.06 0.38
CA ARG A 111 4.12 12.94 -1.09
C ARG A 111 3.07 13.89 -1.65
N GLU A 112 1.93 14.02 -0.98
CA GLU A 112 0.88 14.97 -1.39
C GLU A 112 1.35 16.42 -1.23
N LYS A 113 2.06 16.74 -0.15
CA LYS A 113 2.63 18.06 0.08
C LYS A 113 3.72 18.42 -0.93
N ASP A 114 4.69 17.55 -1.17
CA ASP A 114 5.74 17.73 -2.18
C ASP A 114 5.12 17.96 -3.58
N MET A 115 4.06 17.22 -3.93
CA MET A 115 3.31 17.42 -5.17
C MET A 115 2.66 18.80 -5.23
N GLN A 116 2.05 19.26 -4.14
CA GLN A 116 1.43 20.59 -4.07
C GLN A 116 2.47 21.71 -4.18
N GLU A 117 3.62 21.58 -3.50
CA GLU A 117 4.70 22.56 -3.57
C GLU A 117 5.31 22.64 -4.98
N LEU A 118 5.43 21.51 -5.69
CA LEU A 118 5.86 21.51 -7.09
C LEU A 118 4.85 22.19 -8.03
N ILE A 119 3.56 21.96 -7.82
CA ILE A 119 2.50 22.62 -8.61
C ILE A 119 2.51 24.13 -8.34
N GLU A 120 2.63 24.53 -7.07
CA GLU A 120 2.67 25.94 -6.66
C GLU A 120 3.89 26.67 -7.27
N ALA A 121 5.06 26.02 -7.25
CA ALA A 121 6.27 26.53 -7.87
C ALA A 121 6.16 26.69 -9.41
N LEU A 122 5.37 25.84 -10.07
CA LEU A 122 5.12 25.93 -11.52
C LEU A 122 4.02 26.93 -11.88
N SER A 123 3.07 27.22 -10.97
CA SER A 123 2.00 28.21 -11.18
C SER A 123 2.42 29.67 -10.97
N ASN A 124 3.60 29.91 -10.40
CA ASN A 124 4.18 31.25 -10.17
C ASN A 124 5.18 31.69 -11.27
N MET A 125 5.15 31.07 -12.44
CA MET A 125 5.82 31.54 -13.67
C MET A 125 4.80 32.09 -14.67
#